data_AF-A0A0D3CQF2-F1
#
_entry.id   AF-A0A0D3CQF2-F1
#
_cell.length_a   1.000
_cell.length_b   1.000
_cell.length_c   1.000
_cell.angle_alpha   90.00
_cell.angle_beta   90.00
_cell.angle_gamma   90.00
#
_symmetry.space_group_name_H-M   'P 1'
#
loop_
_entity.id
_entity.type
_entity.pdbx_description
1 polymer ?
#
loop_
_entity_poly.entity_id
_entity_poly.type
_entity_poly.pdbx_seq_one_letter_code
_entity_poly.pdbx_strand_id
1 'polypeptide(L)'
;MLNSANLAEEVQIAYRRRIKKLKKGDFVDESSATTESDLEETFKKLVGDLNKSPEEIFDALKNQTVDLVLTAHPTQSVRRSLLQKHGRIRDCLAQLYAKDITPDDKQELDEALQREIQAAFRTDEIKRTPPTPQDEMRAGMSYFHETIWKGVPKFLRRVDTALKNIGIEERVPYNAPLIQFSSWMGGDRDGNPRVTPEVTRDVCLLARMMASTMYFYQIEDLMFELSMWHCNDELRVRAHELHVNRRKDAAKHYLEFWKSIPPTEPYRVILGDVRDKLYHTRERARQLLSNGTSDVPEEATFNNLEETSDPSADVLDTFHVIAELPSDSFGAYIISMATSPSDVLAVELLQRECHVKRPLRVVPLFEKLADLEATPAAVARLFSVDWYKNRINAQEELVKVAKEYGVKLTMFHGRGGTVGRGGGPTHLAILSQPPDTINGSLRVTVQGEVKQSFGEEHLCF
;
A
#
# COMPACT_ATOMS: atom_id res chain seq x y z
N MET A 1 -29.84 -5.36 -2.61
CA MET A 1 -30.31 -4.67 -3.84
C MET A 1 -29.25 -3.73 -4.36
N LEU A 2 -29.02 -2.53 -3.81
CA LEU A 2 -27.96 -1.62 -4.33
C LEU A 2 -26.58 -2.31 -4.38
N ASN A 3 -26.10 -2.85 -3.26
CA ASN A 3 -24.85 -3.62 -3.21
C ASN A 3 -24.81 -4.73 -4.27
N SER A 4 -25.93 -5.42 -4.51
CA SER A 4 -26.07 -6.48 -5.51
C SER A 4 -25.95 -5.96 -6.96
N ALA A 5 -26.41 -4.73 -7.23
CA ALA A 5 -26.25 -4.06 -8.51
C ALA A 5 -24.79 -3.61 -8.71
N ASN A 6 -24.15 -3.05 -7.68
CA ASN A 6 -22.73 -2.71 -7.72
C ASN A 6 -21.86 -3.95 -8.03
N LEU A 7 -22.11 -5.10 -7.39
CA LEU A 7 -21.37 -6.34 -7.68
C LEU A 7 -21.59 -6.86 -9.11
N ALA A 8 -22.79 -6.68 -9.68
CA ALA A 8 -23.05 -7.00 -11.07
C ALA A 8 -22.35 -6.02 -12.03
N GLU A 9 -22.25 -4.73 -11.67
CA GLU A 9 -21.47 -3.73 -12.41
C GLU A 9 -19.96 -4.04 -12.35
N GLU A 10 -19.41 -4.39 -11.18
CA GLU A 10 -18.01 -4.81 -11.01
C GLU A 10 -17.67 -5.97 -11.97
N VAL A 11 -18.48 -7.04 -11.99
CA VAL A 11 -18.33 -8.17 -12.94
C VAL A 11 -18.46 -7.70 -14.39
N GLN A 12 -19.44 -6.85 -14.70
CA GLN A 12 -19.67 -6.34 -16.05
C GLN A 12 -18.60 -5.34 -16.52
N ILE A 13 -17.76 -4.80 -15.63
CA ILE A 13 -16.56 -4.04 -15.98
C ILE A 13 -15.36 -4.98 -16.12
N ALA A 14 -15.11 -5.84 -15.13
CA ALA A 14 -13.99 -6.79 -15.10
C ALA A 14 -13.90 -7.66 -16.36
N TYR A 15 -15.04 -8.20 -16.82
CA TYR A 15 -15.12 -9.06 -18.00
C TYR A 15 -15.48 -8.29 -19.30
N ARG A 16 -15.41 -6.95 -19.30
CA ARG A 16 -15.70 -6.13 -20.49
C ARG A 16 -14.57 -6.21 -21.51
N ARG A 17 -14.81 -6.91 -22.62
CA ARG A 17 -13.89 -6.94 -23.76
C ARG A 17 -13.57 -5.51 -24.26
N ARG A 18 -12.31 -5.07 -24.15
CA ARG A 18 -11.85 -3.82 -24.78
C ARG A 18 -11.99 -3.91 -26.32
N ILE A 19 -12.52 -2.87 -26.94
CA ILE A 19 -12.77 -2.79 -28.39
C ILE A 19 -11.96 -1.62 -28.96
N LYS A 20 -10.82 -1.90 -29.60
CA LYS A 20 -9.90 -0.84 -30.09
C LYS A 20 -10.55 0.14 -31.07
N LYS A 21 -11.62 -0.26 -31.78
CA LYS A 21 -12.43 0.62 -32.66
C LYS A 21 -13.26 1.69 -31.94
N LEU A 22 -13.33 1.69 -30.60
CA LEU A 22 -13.97 2.75 -29.82
C LEU A 22 -13.03 3.94 -29.54
N LYS A 23 -11.71 3.75 -29.71
CA LYS A 23 -10.71 4.80 -29.53
C LYS A 23 -10.79 5.84 -30.64
N LYS A 24 -10.68 7.12 -30.29
CA LYS A 24 -10.60 8.25 -31.22
C LYS A 24 -9.18 8.57 -31.66
N GLY A 25 -8.18 8.20 -30.85
CA GLY A 25 -6.78 8.57 -31.04
C GLY A 25 -6.40 9.91 -30.40
N ASP A 26 -7.22 10.43 -29.48
CA ASP A 26 -6.97 11.68 -28.74
C ASP A 26 -6.96 11.44 -27.22
N PHE A 27 -6.67 12.48 -26.42
CA PHE A 27 -6.59 12.37 -24.96
C PHE A 27 -7.93 12.08 -24.28
N VAL A 28 -9.07 12.23 -24.96
CA VAL A 28 -10.40 11.94 -24.40
C VAL A 28 -10.60 10.44 -24.25
N ASP A 29 -9.88 9.61 -25.02
CA ASP A 29 -9.86 8.15 -24.83
C ASP A 29 -9.45 7.75 -23.40
N GLU A 30 -8.53 8.49 -22.80
CA GLU A 30 -7.98 8.28 -21.45
C GLU A 30 -8.94 8.70 -20.31
N SER A 31 -10.17 9.11 -20.64
CA SER A 31 -11.22 9.42 -19.66
C SER A 31 -12.09 8.23 -19.23
N SER A 32 -11.95 7.07 -19.89
CA SER A 32 -12.80 5.90 -19.67
C SER A 32 -12.05 4.59 -19.84
N ALA A 33 -12.26 3.64 -18.92
CA ALA A 33 -11.65 2.31 -18.95
C ALA A 33 -12.01 1.45 -20.18
N THR A 34 -12.99 1.88 -20.98
CA THR A 34 -13.33 1.25 -22.27
C THR A 34 -12.40 1.65 -23.43
N THR A 35 -11.72 2.79 -23.30
CA THR A 35 -10.95 3.47 -24.36
C THR A 35 -9.54 3.85 -23.95
N GLU A 36 -9.23 3.87 -22.65
CA GLU A 36 -7.90 4.21 -22.14
C GLU A 36 -6.81 3.27 -22.68
N SER A 37 -5.59 3.79 -22.77
CA SER A 37 -4.38 3.06 -23.08
C SER A 37 -4.00 2.13 -21.94
N ASP A 38 -3.73 0.85 -22.26
CA ASP A 38 -2.97 0.01 -21.34
C ASP A 38 -1.48 0.39 -21.36
N LEU A 39 -0.70 -0.15 -20.43
CA LEU A 39 0.71 0.20 -20.25
C LEU A 39 1.57 0.00 -21.52
N GLU A 40 1.28 -1.03 -22.34
CA GLU A 40 2.02 -1.28 -23.57
C GLU A 40 1.60 -0.31 -24.68
N GLU A 41 0.31 0.05 -24.75
CA GLU A 41 -0.16 1.11 -25.63
C GLU A 41 0.45 2.47 -25.24
N THR A 42 0.56 2.78 -23.94
CA THR A 42 1.23 4.00 -23.44
C THR A 42 2.72 4.03 -23.79
N PHE A 43 3.45 2.92 -23.61
CA PHE A 43 4.85 2.83 -24.02
C PHE A 43 5.02 3.00 -25.53
N LYS A 44 4.12 2.43 -26.33
CA LYS A 44 4.14 2.56 -27.81
C LYS A 44 3.82 3.98 -28.28
N LYS A 45 2.93 4.71 -27.59
CA LYS A 45 2.72 6.16 -27.79
C LYS A 45 3.98 6.96 -27.45
N LEU A 46 4.64 6.67 -26.32
CA LEU A 46 5.88 7.35 -25.92
C LEU A 46 7.00 7.18 -26.95
N VAL A 47 7.20 5.96 -27.48
CA VAL A 47 8.19 5.68 -28.52
C VAL A 47 7.79 6.28 -29.88
N GLY A 48 6.56 6.05 -30.33
CA GLY A 48 6.12 6.37 -31.70
C GLY A 48 5.67 7.81 -31.93
N ASP A 49 4.94 8.40 -30.97
CA ASP A 49 4.33 9.73 -31.13
C ASP A 49 5.18 10.83 -30.47
N LEU A 50 5.95 10.48 -29.43
CA LEU A 50 6.75 11.42 -28.62
C LEU A 50 8.28 11.18 -28.74
N ASN A 51 8.71 10.27 -29.63
CA ASN A 51 10.11 9.97 -29.93
C ASN A 51 10.99 9.69 -28.70
N LYS A 52 10.44 9.02 -27.68
CA LYS A 52 11.21 8.55 -26.52
C LYS A 52 11.91 7.23 -26.77
N SER A 53 13.15 7.11 -26.33
CA SER A 53 13.87 5.83 -26.41
C SER A 53 13.30 4.83 -25.39
N PRO A 54 13.36 3.51 -25.66
CA PRO A 54 12.97 2.49 -24.67
C PRO A 54 13.76 2.61 -23.35
N GLU A 55 15.01 3.05 -23.43
CA GLU A 55 15.90 3.27 -22.29
C GLU A 55 15.46 4.48 -21.44
N GLU A 56 15.06 5.60 -22.06
CA GLU A 56 14.46 6.74 -21.33
C GLU A 56 13.20 6.31 -20.55
N ILE A 57 12.37 5.46 -21.15
CA ILE A 57 11.15 4.93 -20.50
C ILE A 57 11.53 4.01 -19.32
N PHE A 58 12.53 3.14 -19.48
CA PHE A 58 13.00 2.25 -18.43
C PHE A 58 13.67 3.01 -17.26
N ASP A 59 14.48 4.02 -17.55
CA ASP A 59 15.10 4.89 -16.54
C ASP A 59 14.06 5.75 -15.80
N ALA A 60 13.03 6.24 -16.49
CA ALA A 60 11.91 6.92 -15.84
C ALA A 60 11.17 5.99 -14.86
N LEU A 61 10.84 4.76 -15.29
CA LEU A 61 10.14 3.77 -14.45
C LEU A 61 10.94 3.36 -13.22
N LYS A 62 12.26 3.17 -13.34
CA LYS A 62 13.15 2.86 -12.19
C LYS A 62 13.15 3.95 -11.11
N ASN A 63 12.81 5.20 -11.48
CA ASN A 63 12.78 6.37 -10.61
C ASN A 63 11.34 6.89 -10.34
N GLN A 64 10.32 6.11 -10.72
CA GLN A 64 8.91 6.43 -10.52
C GLN A 64 8.37 5.78 -9.24
N THR A 65 7.52 6.50 -8.50
CA THR A 65 6.71 5.98 -7.39
C THR A 65 5.28 6.49 -7.46
N VAL A 66 4.32 5.61 -7.17
CA VAL A 66 2.92 5.96 -6.91
C VAL A 66 2.56 5.54 -5.48
N ASP A 67 2.33 6.49 -4.57
CA ASP A 67 1.93 6.25 -3.17
C ASP A 67 0.42 6.46 -2.99
N LEU A 68 -0.29 5.35 -2.76
CA LEU A 68 -1.74 5.28 -2.63
C LEU A 68 -2.15 5.36 -1.15
N VAL A 69 -2.68 6.51 -0.73
CA VAL A 69 -2.94 6.83 0.68
C VAL A 69 -4.36 6.44 1.09
N LEU A 70 -4.51 5.33 1.82
CA LEU A 70 -5.80 4.75 2.20
C LEU A 70 -6.46 5.48 3.40
N THR A 71 -7.67 6.01 3.22
CA THR A 71 -8.43 6.69 4.30
C THR A 71 -9.57 5.85 4.89
N ALA A 72 -10.02 6.19 6.09
CA ALA A 72 -11.25 5.60 6.67
C ALA A 72 -12.47 5.87 5.77
N HIS A 73 -13.43 4.94 5.75
CA HIS A 73 -14.70 5.14 5.04
C HIS A 73 -15.66 5.93 5.94
N PRO A 74 -16.19 7.09 5.49
CA PRO A 74 -16.91 8.03 6.37
C PRO A 74 -18.20 7.47 7.01
N THR A 75 -18.83 6.45 6.41
CA THR A 75 -20.14 5.93 6.83
C THR A 75 -20.20 4.40 6.98
N GLN A 76 -19.29 3.63 6.37
CA GLN A 76 -19.39 2.16 6.33
C GLN A 76 -18.02 1.46 6.47
N SER A 77 -17.72 0.97 7.67
CA SER A 77 -16.62 0.02 7.91
C SER A 77 -17.00 -1.40 7.46
N VAL A 78 -17.04 -1.63 6.13
CA VAL A 78 -17.35 -2.94 5.53
C VAL A 78 -16.44 -4.03 6.13
N ARG A 79 -17.04 -5.10 6.65
CA ARG A 79 -16.30 -6.20 7.28
C ARG A 79 -15.64 -7.09 6.22
N ARG A 80 -14.44 -7.61 6.51
CA ARG A 80 -13.76 -8.62 5.68
C ARG A 80 -14.65 -9.82 5.30
N SER A 81 -15.45 -10.30 6.25
CA SER A 81 -16.39 -11.40 6.04
C SER A 81 -17.53 -11.08 5.07
N LEU A 82 -17.82 -9.79 4.82
CA LEU A 82 -18.76 -9.34 3.80
C LEU A 82 -18.07 -9.16 2.44
N LEU A 83 -16.83 -8.60 2.40
CA LEU A 83 -16.00 -8.58 1.19
C LEU A 83 -15.82 -9.99 0.60
N GLN A 84 -15.62 -10.99 1.44
CA GLN A 84 -15.51 -12.40 1.00
C GLN A 84 -16.82 -12.99 0.49
N LYS A 85 -17.99 -12.50 0.96
CA LYS A 85 -19.30 -12.89 0.40
C LYS A 85 -19.52 -12.21 -0.95
N HIS A 86 -19.14 -10.94 -1.05
CA HIS A 86 -19.16 -10.17 -2.30
C HIS A 86 -18.27 -10.82 -3.37
N GLY A 87 -17.08 -11.30 -2.99
CA GLY A 87 -16.22 -12.16 -3.81
C GLY A 87 -16.99 -13.35 -4.38
N ARG A 88 -17.45 -14.27 -3.52
CA ARG A 88 -18.16 -15.49 -3.97
C ARG A 88 -19.42 -15.20 -4.78
N ILE A 89 -20.15 -14.11 -4.50
CA ILE A 89 -21.29 -13.65 -5.33
C ILE A 89 -20.83 -13.32 -6.76
N ARG A 90 -19.73 -12.56 -6.92
CA ARG A 90 -19.17 -12.23 -8.24
C ARG A 90 -18.58 -13.46 -8.92
N ASP A 91 -17.92 -14.35 -8.18
CA ASP A 91 -17.35 -15.59 -8.71
C ASP A 91 -18.46 -16.48 -9.30
N CYS A 92 -19.58 -16.64 -8.59
CA CYS A 92 -20.76 -17.36 -9.10
C CYS A 92 -21.37 -16.65 -10.31
N LEU A 93 -21.51 -15.31 -10.29
CA LEU A 93 -22.03 -14.55 -11.44
C LEU A 93 -21.14 -14.67 -12.68
N ALA A 94 -19.81 -14.66 -12.54
CA ALA A 94 -18.88 -14.85 -13.66
C ALA A 94 -18.98 -16.27 -14.25
N GLN A 95 -19.12 -17.29 -13.40
CA GLN A 95 -19.18 -18.70 -13.83
C GLN A 95 -20.55 -19.07 -14.42
N LEU A 96 -21.68 -18.56 -13.89
CA LEU A 96 -23.04 -18.84 -14.38
C LEU A 96 -23.29 -18.42 -15.85
N TYR A 97 -22.47 -17.50 -16.37
CA TYR A 97 -22.51 -17.02 -17.74
C TYR A 97 -21.29 -17.48 -18.58
N ALA A 98 -20.54 -18.48 -18.09
CA ALA A 98 -19.54 -19.16 -18.89
C ALA A 98 -20.19 -19.85 -20.11
N LYS A 99 -19.52 -19.77 -21.26
CA LYS A 99 -20.10 -20.14 -22.57
C LYS A 99 -20.55 -21.61 -22.67
N ASP A 100 -19.79 -22.51 -22.06
CA ASP A 100 -19.89 -23.97 -22.26
C ASP A 100 -20.13 -24.72 -20.93
N ILE A 101 -20.89 -24.10 -20.02
CA ILE A 101 -21.26 -24.67 -18.70
C ILE A 101 -22.31 -25.80 -18.84
N THR A 102 -22.23 -26.84 -17.99
CA THR A 102 -23.23 -27.93 -17.99
C THR A 102 -24.52 -27.52 -17.24
N PRO A 103 -25.65 -28.23 -17.43
CA PRO A 103 -26.88 -27.96 -16.67
C PRO A 103 -26.69 -28.14 -15.15
N ASP A 104 -25.91 -29.13 -14.75
CA ASP A 104 -25.73 -29.52 -13.35
C ASP A 104 -24.82 -28.50 -12.63
N ASP A 105 -23.66 -28.16 -13.22
CA ASP A 105 -22.77 -27.08 -12.72
C ASP A 105 -23.56 -25.76 -12.54
N LYS A 106 -24.46 -25.47 -13.49
CA LYS A 106 -25.27 -24.26 -13.48
C LYS A 106 -26.30 -24.27 -12.34
N GLN A 107 -26.90 -25.42 -12.04
CA GLN A 107 -27.79 -25.54 -10.88
C GLN A 107 -27.02 -25.37 -9.57
N GLU A 108 -25.88 -26.04 -9.42
CA GLU A 108 -25.04 -25.93 -8.22
C GLU A 108 -24.56 -24.50 -7.97
N LEU A 109 -24.22 -23.75 -9.03
CA LEU A 109 -23.84 -22.34 -8.94
C LEU A 109 -25.01 -21.39 -8.64
N ASP A 110 -26.23 -21.69 -9.09
CA ASP A 110 -27.43 -20.91 -8.74
C ASP A 110 -27.77 -21.12 -7.24
N GLU A 111 -27.76 -22.37 -6.78
CA GLU A 111 -27.91 -22.71 -5.35
C GLU A 111 -26.81 -22.07 -4.48
N ALA A 112 -25.56 -22.03 -4.97
CA ALA A 112 -24.46 -21.34 -4.31
C ALA A 112 -24.65 -19.81 -4.27
N LEU A 113 -25.09 -19.20 -5.37
CA LEU A 113 -25.36 -17.77 -5.45
C LEU A 113 -26.49 -17.36 -4.50
N GLN A 114 -27.60 -18.10 -4.49
CA GLN A 114 -28.72 -17.90 -3.56
C GLN A 114 -28.26 -18.00 -2.11
N ARG A 115 -27.43 -19.00 -1.78
CA ARG A 115 -26.86 -19.21 -0.44
C ARG A 115 -25.95 -18.04 -0.01
N GLU A 116 -25.07 -17.53 -0.86
CA GLU A 116 -24.21 -16.40 -0.52
C GLU A 116 -24.98 -15.07 -0.45
N ILE A 117 -25.96 -14.83 -1.32
CA ILE A 117 -26.86 -13.66 -1.23
C ILE A 117 -27.64 -13.69 0.09
N GLN A 118 -28.21 -14.84 0.47
CA GLN A 118 -28.92 -14.97 1.75
C GLN A 118 -27.97 -14.78 2.94
N ALA A 119 -26.74 -15.29 2.86
CA ALA A 119 -25.74 -15.13 3.92
C ALA A 119 -25.20 -13.70 4.03
N ALA A 120 -25.13 -12.94 2.92
CA ALA A 120 -24.83 -11.51 2.94
C ALA A 120 -25.99 -10.73 3.57
N PHE A 121 -27.22 -10.94 3.10
CA PHE A 121 -28.43 -10.27 3.61
C PHE A 121 -28.71 -10.54 5.10
N ARG A 122 -28.29 -11.70 5.63
CA ARG A 122 -28.38 -12.03 7.07
C ARG A 122 -27.16 -11.60 7.90
N THR A 123 -26.19 -10.91 7.30
CA THR A 123 -25.03 -10.33 8.01
C THR A 123 -25.29 -8.84 8.24
N ASP A 124 -25.25 -8.36 9.49
CA ASP A 124 -25.31 -6.92 9.81
C ASP A 124 -24.15 -6.16 9.11
N GLU A 125 -24.41 -5.58 7.93
CA GLU A 125 -23.40 -4.86 7.13
C GLU A 125 -22.80 -3.70 7.93
N ILE A 126 -23.67 -2.91 8.55
CA ILE A 126 -23.34 -1.78 9.43
C ILE A 126 -23.23 -2.32 10.87
N LYS A 127 -22.15 -1.97 11.59
CA LYS A 127 -22.05 -2.26 13.03
C LYS A 127 -23.05 -1.40 13.81
N ARG A 128 -23.77 -2.00 14.78
CA ARG A 128 -24.71 -1.29 15.67
C ARG A 128 -24.02 -0.32 16.63
N THR A 129 -22.74 -0.57 16.93
CA THR A 129 -21.83 0.37 17.58
C THR A 129 -20.91 1.01 16.52
N PRO A 130 -20.57 2.30 16.63
CA PRO A 130 -19.53 2.89 15.79
C PRO A 130 -18.21 2.11 15.91
N PRO A 131 -17.45 1.95 14.82
CA PRO A 131 -16.13 1.34 14.89
C PRO A 131 -15.15 2.22 15.69
N THR A 132 -14.17 1.59 16.34
CA THR A 132 -12.98 2.30 16.84
C THR A 132 -12.03 2.59 15.68
N PRO A 133 -11.04 3.49 15.82
CA PRO A 133 -10.05 3.69 14.76
C PRO A 133 -9.24 2.43 14.43
N GLN A 134 -9.00 1.54 15.42
CA GLN A 134 -8.39 0.22 15.18
C GLN A 134 -9.31 -0.72 14.37
N ASP A 135 -10.65 -0.61 14.52
CA ASP A 135 -11.59 -1.30 13.62
C ASP A 135 -11.53 -0.74 12.20
N GLU A 136 -11.57 0.59 12.04
CA GLU A 136 -11.52 1.28 10.74
C GLU A 136 -10.23 0.91 9.99
N MET A 137 -9.09 0.86 10.69
CA MET A 137 -7.80 0.43 10.13
C MET A 137 -7.83 -1.05 9.70
N ARG A 138 -8.29 -1.99 10.56
CA ARG A 138 -8.37 -3.43 10.20
C ARG A 138 -9.32 -3.69 9.02
N ALA A 139 -10.42 -2.94 8.93
CA ALA A 139 -11.31 -2.98 7.78
C ALA A 139 -10.61 -2.44 6.52
N GLY A 140 -9.95 -1.28 6.61
CA GLY A 140 -9.19 -0.70 5.51
C GLY A 140 -8.05 -1.58 5.00
N MET A 141 -7.36 -2.31 5.88
CA MET A 141 -6.29 -3.25 5.52
C MET A 141 -6.81 -4.57 4.92
N SER A 142 -8.11 -4.84 4.94
CA SER A 142 -8.66 -6.09 4.41
C SER A 142 -8.44 -6.25 2.90
N TYR A 143 -8.43 -5.14 2.15
CA TYR A 143 -8.15 -5.15 0.71
C TYR A 143 -6.74 -5.66 0.36
N PHE A 144 -5.75 -5.56 1.26
CA PHE A 144 -4.45 -6.18 1.03
C PHE A 144 -4.54 -7.70 0.95
N HIS A 145 -5.24 -8.31 1.91
CA HIS A 145 -5.35 -9.77 1.98
C HIS A 145 -6.22 -10.34 0.85
N GLU A 146 -7.27 -9.64 0.44
CA GLU A 146 -8.20 -10.17 -0.58
C GLU A 146 -7.71 -9.94 -2.03
N THR A 147 -7.04 -8.83 -2.34
CA THR A 147 -6.66 -8.49 -3.73
C THR A 147 -5.24 -7.92 -3.88
N ILE A 148 -4.92 -6.81 -3.20
CA ILE A 148 -3.73 -5.97 -3.52
C ILE A 148 -2.42 -6.76 -3.39
N TRP A 149 -2.30 -7.65 -2.40
CA TRP A 149 -1.10 -8.49 -2.19
C TRP A 149 -0.71 -9.32 -3.41
N LYS A 150 -1.72 -9.81 -4.16
CA LYS A 150 -1.51 -10.55 -5.42
C LYS A 150 -1.53 -9.60 -6.63
N GLY A 151 -2.32 -8.53 -6.58
CA GLY A 151 -2.45 -7.52 -7.63
C GLY A 151 -1.13 -6.83 -7.98
N VAL A 152 -0.38 -6.36 -6.98
CA VAL A 152 0.90 -5.64 -7.22
C VAL A 152 1.94 -6.49 -7.98
N PRO A 153 2.33 -7.70 -7.56
CA PRO A 153 3.27 -8.52 -8.33
C PRO A 153 2.72 -9.03 -9.67
N LYS A 154 1.39 -9.15 -9.82
CA LYS A 154 0.70 -9.42 -11.11
C LYS A 154 0.86 -8.23 -12.06
N PHE A 155 0.70 -6.99 -11.58
CA PHE A 155 0.92 -5.75 -12.32
C PHE A 155 2.39 -5.54 -12.69
N LEU A 156 3.33 -5.68 -11.75
CA LEU A 156 4.76 -5.51 -12.04
C LEU A 156 5.25 -6.47 -13.13
N ARG A 157 4.73 -7.70 -13.16
CA ARG A 157 5.00 -8.67 -14.24
C ARG A 157 4.42 -8.24 -15.60
N ARG A 158 3.38 -7.41 -15.64
CA ARG A 158 2.90 -6.74 -16.87
C ARG A 158 3.84 -5.62 -17.30
N VAL A 159 4.44 -4.87 -16.37
CA VAL A 159 5.47 -3.86 -16.69
C VAL A 159 6.66 -4.51 -17.41
N ASP A 160 7.20 -5.60 -16.86
CA ASP A 160 8.26 -6.40 -17.51
C ASP A 160 7.87 -6.87 -18.92
N THR A 161 6.60 -7.25 -19.11
CA THR A 161 6.09 -7.73 -20.41
C THR A 161 6.00 -6.58 -21.43
N ALA A 162 5.51 -5.41 -21.00
CA ALA A 162 5.40 -4.22 -21.83
C ALA A 162 6.78 -3.64 -22.21
N LEU A 163 7.76 -3.68 -21.28
CA LEU A 163 9.16 -3.32 -21.50
C LEU A 163 9.81 -4.20 -22.59
N LYS A 164 9.65 -5.53 -22.48
CA LYS A 164 10.14 -6.45 -23.52
C LYS A 164 9.48 -6.22 -24.87
N ASN A 165 8.21 -5.84 -24.89
CA ASN A 165 7.47 -5.52 -26.12
C ASN A 165 7.83 -4.16 -26.75
N ILE A 166 8.73 -3.37 -26.13
CA ILE A 166 9.41 -2.21 -26.75
C ILE A 166 10.93 -2.40 -26.91
N GLY A 167 11.47 -3.58 -26.59
CA GLY A 167 12.89 -3.94 -26.79
C GLY A 167 13.77 -3.98 -25.54
N ILE A 168 13.23 -3.69 -24.35
CA ILE A 168 13.98 -3.79 -23.09
C ILE A 168 13.91 -5.23 -22.55
N GLU A 169 15.02 -5.95 -22.62
CA GLU A 169 15.14 -7.33 -22.11
C GLU A 169 15.30 -7.42 -20.58
N GLU A 170 15.57 -6.29 -19.91
CA GLU A 170 15.64 -6.20 -18.46
C GLU A 170 14.24 -6.16 -17.82
N ARG A 171 14.15 -6.67 -16.58
CA ARG A 171 12.96 -6.48 -15.73
C ARG A 171 13.09 -5.19 -14.93
N VAL A 172 11.96 -4.67 -14.43
CA VAL A 172 12.01 -3.64 -13.38
C VAL A 172 12.75 -4.24 -12.17
N PRO A 173 13.77 -3.56 -11.61
CA PRO A 173 14.47 -4.02 -10.42
C PRO A 173 13.48 -4.28 -9.28
N TYR A 174 13.56 -5.44 -8.63
CA TYR A 174 12.59 -5.87 -7.60
C TYR A 174 12.59 -4.99 -6.34
N ASN A 175 13.58 -4.10 -6.20
CA ASN A 175 13.71 -3.10 -5.14
C ASN A 175 13.25 -1.69 -5.56
N ALA A 176 12.81 -1.48 -6.81
CA ALA A 176 12.28 -0.20 -7.27
C ALA A 176 10.87 0.03 -6.69
N PRO A 177 10.61 1.12 -5.93
CA PRO A 177 9.35 1.36 -5.25
C PRO A 177 8.28 1.94 -6.19
N LEU A 178 7.95 1.22 -7.27
CA LEU A 178 7.04 1.71 -8.33
C LEU A 178 5.63 1.98 -7.81
N ILE A 179 5.15 1.15 -6.87
CA ILE A 179 3.88 1.32 -6.16
C ILE A 179 4.15 1.19 -4.65
N GLN A 180 3.63 2.13 -3.87
CA GLN A 180 3.60 2.11 -2.42
C GLN A 180 2.19 2.42 -1.90
N PHE A 181 1.95 2.13 -0.63
CA PHE A 181 0.67 2.42 0.03
C PHE A 181 0.92 3.05 1.40
N SER A 182 0.20 4.14 1.67
CA SER A 182 0.14 4.78 2.97
C SER A 182 -1.23 4.56 3.62
N SER A 183 -1.36 4.89 4.91
CA SER A 183 -2.65 4.89 5.63
C SER A 183 -2.80 6.20 6.43
N TRP A 184 -4.02 6.73 6.49
CA TRP A 184 -4.41 7.74 7.48
C TRP A 184 -5.11 7.13 8.72
N MET A 185 -5.55 5.86 8.62
CA MET A 185 -6.43 5.23 9.61
C MET A 185 -5.67 4.98 10.92
N GLY A 186 -5.98 5.78 11.96
CA GLY A 186 -5.29 5.78 13.26
C GLY A 186 -4.10 6.75 13.38
N GLY A 187 -3.79 7.52 12.34
CA GLY A 187 -2.82 8.63 12.39
C GLY A 187 -3.48 10.01 12.17
N ASP A 188 -4.50 10.08 11.34
CA ASP A 188 -5.34 11.26 11.12
C ASP A 188 -6.21 11.53 12.36
N ARG A 189 -5.85 12.59 13.09
CA ARG A 189 -6.51 13.06 14.32
C ARG A 189 -7.20 14.42 14.16
N ASP A 190 -7.18 14.99 12.97
CA ASP A 190 -7.75 16.32 12.73
C ASP A 190 -9.27 16.31 12.97
N GLY A 191 -9.75 17.25 13.80
CA GLY A 191 -11.12 17.28 14.31
C GLY A 191 -11.60 16.01 15.06
N ASN A 192 -10.74 15.02 15.33
CA ASN A 192 -11.14 13.67 15.72
C ASN A 192 -10.43 13.19 17.00
N PRO A 193 -10.89 13.61 18.20
CA PRO A 193 -10.29 13.26 19.49
C PRO A 193 -10.44 11.77 19.87
N ARG A 194 -10.91 10.91 18.96
CA ARG A 194 -10.90 9.45 19.13
C ARG A 194 -9.55 8.83 18.73
N VAL A 195 -8.65 9.57 18.07
CA VAL A 195 -7.35 9.10 17.60
C VAL A 195 -6.26 9.64 18.53
N THR A 196 -6.05 8.91 19.62
CA THR A 196 -5.06 9.20 20.67
C THR A 196 -3.66 8.67 20.30
N PRO A 197 -2.59 8.97 21.06
CA PRO A 197 -1.26 8.40 20.85
C PRO A 197 -1.25 6.86 20.91
N GLU A 198 -2.01 6.27 21.84
CA GLU A 198 -2.16 4.82 21.97
C GLU A 198 -2.86 4.21 20.75
N VAL A 199 -3.85 4.90 20.19
CA VAL A 199 -4.49 4.49 18.93
C VAL A 199 -3.48 4.47 17.78
N THR A 200 -2.61 5.47 17.69
CA THR A 200 -1.51 5.49 16.71
C THR A 200 -0.53 4.33 16.93
N ARG A 201 -0.17 4.04 18.19
CA ARG A 201 0.69 2.90 18.55
C ARG A 201 0.06 1.55 18.19
N ASP A 202 -1.23 1.38 18.49
CA ASP A 202 -2.01 0.18 18.17
C ASP A 202 -2.03 -0.10 16.67
N VAL A 203 -2.32 0.91 15.83
CA VAL A 203 -2.42 0.66 14.38
C VAL A 203 -1.07 0.32 13.75
N CYS A 204 0.04 0.87 14.25
CA CYS A 204 1.38 0.49 13.79
C CYS A 204 1.71 -0.97 14.16
N LEU A 205 1.38 -1.40 15.39
CA LEU A 205 1.55 -2.80 15.82
C LEU A 205 0.62 -3.76 15.06
N LEU A 206 -0.64 -3.36 14.81
CA LEU A 206 -1.58 -4.11 13.98
C LEU A 206 -1.08 -4.26 12.54
N ALA A 207 -0.53 -3.19 11.94
CA ALA A 207 0.07 -3.24 10.61
C ALA A 207 1.24 -4.24 10.55
N ARG A 208 2.17 -4.16 11.51
CA ARG A 208 3.30 -5.09 11.64
C ARG A 208 2.84 -6.54 11.84
N MET A 209 1.82 -6.77 12.66
CA MET A 209 1.23 -8.11 12.86
C MET A 209 0.57 -8.65 11.58
N MET A 210 -0.18 -7.81 10.85
CA MET A 210 -0.82 -8.21 9.59
C MET A 210 0.21 -8.49 8.48
N ALA A 211 1.22 -7.63 8.31
CA ALA A 211 2.30 -7.85 7.35
C ALA A 211 3.08 -9.13 7.67
N SER A 212 3.50 -9.33 8.93
CA SER A 212 4.18 -10.55 9.37
C SER A 212 3.34 -11.80 9.11
N THR A 213 2.01 -11.71 9.22
CA THR A 213 1.09 -12.82 8.93
C THR A 213 1.01 -13.14 7.43
N MET A 214 0.93 -12.12 6.56
CA MET A 214 0.90 -12.34 5.10
C MET A 214 2.22 -12.92 4.58
N TYR A 215 3.36 -12.39 5.03
CA TYR A 215 4.68 -12.99 4.74
C TYR A 215 4.81 -14.40 5.33
N PHE A 216 4.29 -14.67 6.53
CA PHE A 216 4.37 -16.00 7.16
C PHE A 216 3.65 -17.08 6.34
N TYR A 217 2.52 -16.78 5.70
CA TYR A 217 1.90 -17.74 4.78
C TYR A 217 2.67 -17.82 3.46
N GLN A 218 3.06 -16.69 2.88
CA GLN A 218 3.75 -16.67 1.59
C GLN A 218 5.11 -17.39 1.59
N ILE A 219 5.80 -17.40 2.74
CA ILE A 219 7.07 -18.12 2.91
C ILE A 219 6.86 -19.64 3.03
N GLU A 220 5.69 -20.13 3.47
CA GLU A 220 5.37 -21.57 3.48
C GLU A 220 5.23 -22.10 2.05
N ASP A 221 4.48 -21.40 1.19
CA ASP A 221 4.37 -21.74 -0.25
C ASP A 221 5.76 -21.82 -0.91
N LEU A 222 6.60 -20.80 -0.67
CA LEU A 222 7.95 -20.73 -1.24
C LEU A 222 8.88 -21.82 -0.68
N MET A 223 8.69 -22.25 0.58
CA MET A 223 9.37 -23.42 1.13
C MET A 223 8.98 -24.69 0.39
N PHE A 224 7.73 -24.85 -0.07
CA PHE A 224 7.35 -26.01 -0.88
C PHE A 224 8.03 -26.00 -2.25
N GLU A 225 7.94 -24.88 -2.97
CA GLU A 225 8.51 -24.72 -4.31
C GLU A 225 10.04 -24.91 -4.34
N LEU A 226 10.79 -24.23 -3.45
CA LEU A 226 12.27 -24.20 -3.48
C LEU A 226 12.92 -25.45 -2.85
N SER A 227 12.57 -26.61 -3.40
CA SER A 227 13.07 -27.95 -3.04
C SER A 227 14.50 -28.27 -3.52
N MET A 228 15.16 -27.34 -4.22
CA MET A 228 16.46 -27.59 -4.86
C MET A 228 17.61 -27.79 -3.86
N TRP A 229 18.53 -28.70 -4.19
CA TRP A 229 19.75 -28.97 -3.42
C TRP A 229 20.96 -28.15 -3.88
N HIS A 230 21.02 -27.79 -5.17
CA HIS A 230 22.15 -27.09 -5.77
C HIS A 230 22.10 -25.59 -5.45
N CYS A 231 23.18 -25.04 -4.91
CA CYS A 231 23.29 -23.65 -4.46
C CYS A 231 24.73 -23.11 -4.58
N ASN A 232 24.90 -21.78 -4.55
CA ASN A 232 26.23 -21.15 -4.45
C ASN A 232 26.87 -21.40 -3.07
N ASP A 233 28.17 -21.11 -2.95
CA ASP A 233 28.93 -21.43 -1.73
C ASP A 233 28.49 -20.59 -0.53
N GLU A 234 28.11 -19.34 -0.74
CA GLU A 234 27.56 -18.41 0.26
C GLU A 234 26.28 -18.97 0.92
N LEU A 235 25.28 -19.34 0.11
CA LEU A 235 24.04 -19.92 0.60
C LEU A 235 24.30 -21.26 1.32
N ARG A 236 25.28 -22.04 0.85
CA ARG A 236 25.65 -23.32 1.46
C ARG A 236 26.27 -23.15 2.84
N VAL A 237 27.19 -22.20 3.00
CA VAL A 237 27.76 -21.81 4.31
C VAL A 237 26.64 -21.32 5.22
N ARG A 238 25.78 -20.41 4.75
CA ARG A 238 24.71 -19.84 5.56
C ARG A 238 23.65 -20.87 6.00
N ALA A 239 23.28 -21.80 5.12
CA ALA A 239 22.38 -22.89 5.46
C ALA A 239 23.02 -23.85 6.48
N HIS A 240 24.33 -24.14 6.35
CA HIS A 240 25.06 -24.96 7.31
C HIS A 240 25.12 -24.31 8.70
N GLU A 241 25.43 -23.01 8.80
CA GLU A 241 25.39 -22.25 10.05
C GLU A 241 24.02 -22.36 10.75
N LEU A 242 22.94 -22.09 10.01
CA LEU A 242 21.58 -22.14 10.54
C LEU A 242 21.17 -23.55 10.98
N HIS A 243 21.61 -24.58 10.24
CA HIS A 243 21.33 -25.97 10.60
C HIS A 243 22.07 -26.40 11.88
N VAL A 244 23.34 -26.02 12.04
CA VAL A 244 24.16 -26.36 13.22
C VAL A 244 23.70 -25.58 14.47
N ASN A 245 23.35 -24.30 14.32
CA ASN A 245 22.92 -23.46 15.43
C ASN A 245 21.45 -23.69 15.86
N ARG A 246 20.69 -24.54 15.16
CA ARG A 246 19.30 -24.85 15.51
C ARG A 246 19.24 -25.67 16.80
N ARG A 247 18.71 -25.09 17.88
CA ARG A 247 18.49 -25.77 19.17
C ARG A 247 17.66 -27.04 18.94
N LYS A 248 18.15 -28.20 19.37
CA LYS A 248 17.52 -29.52 19.13
C LYS A 248 16.12 -29.61 19.73
N ASP A 249 15.91 -28.97 20.88
CA ASP A 249 14.63 -28.93 21.60
C ASP A 249 13.60 -27.98 20.95
N ALA A 250 14.03 -27.15 20.00
CA ALA A 250 13.18 -26.26 19.19
C ALA A 250 12.82 -26.90 17.83
N ALA A 251 12.52 -28.21 17.85
CA ALA A 251 12.04 -28.98 16.71
C ALA A 251 10.57 -28.61 16.37
N LYS A 252 10.36 -27.37 15.93
CA LYS A 252 9.06 -26.88 15.43
C LYS A 252 8.63 -27.74 14.23
N HIS A 253 7.59 -28.55 14.42
CA HIS A 253 6.87 -29.18 13.31
C HIS A 253 6.16 -28.09 12.51
N TYR A 254 6.45 -28.03 11.22
CA TYR A 254 5.67 -27.21 10.30
C TYR A 254 4.45 -28.02 9.84
N LEU A 255 3.34 -27.36 9.51
CA LEU A 255 2.03 -28.03 9.36
C LEU A 255 2.06 -29.25 8.43
N GLU A 256 2.85 -29.16 7.36
CA GLU A 256 3.02 -30.21 6.35
C GLU A 256 4.43 -30.85 6.37
N PHE A 257 5.43 -30.23 7.02
CA PHE A 257 6.75 -30.86 7.27
C PHE A 257 6.78 -31.50 8.67
N TRP A 258 6.30 -32.74 8.75
CA TRP A 258 6.34 -33.55 9.98
C TRP A 258 7.75 -33.86 10.51
N LYS A 259 8.77 -33.76 9.63
CA LYS A 259 10.19 -33.97 9.95
C LYS A 259 10.95 -32.64 9.90
N SER A 260 12.11 -32.59 10.55
CA SER A 260 13.06 -31.49 10.37
C SER A 260 13.50 -31.36 8.90
N ILE A 261 13.68 -30.13 8.43
CA ILE A 261 14.23 -29.84 7.11
C ILE A 261 15.66 -30.40 7.03
N PRO A 262 15.99 -31.22 6.02
CA PRO A 262 17.33 -31.79 5.86
C PRO A 262 18.33 -30.71 5.41
N PRO A 263 19.62 -30.82 5.80
CA PRO A 263 20.65 -29.86 5.39
C PRO A 263 20.95 -29.88 3.89
N THR A 264 20.44 -30.88 3.15
CA THR A 264 20.51 -30.99 1.69
C THR A 264 19.53 -30.08 0.95
N GLU A 265 18.63 -29.39 1.66
CA GLU A 265 17.64 -28.46 1.09
C GLU A 265 17.95 -27.01 1.57
N PRO A 266 19.06 -26.39 1.12
CA PRO A 266 19.62 -25.18 1.72
C PRO A 266 18.67 -23.97 1.66
N TYR A 267 17.88 -23.84 0.59
CA TYR A 267 16.85 -22.81 0.46
C TYR A 267 15.80 -22.96 1.58
N ARG A 268 15.24 -24.15 1.77
CA ARG A 268 14.26 -24.44 2.83
C ARG A 268 14.82 -24.20 4.23
N VAL A 269 16.10 -24.50 4.48
CA VAL A 269 16.75 -24.19 5.77
C VAL A 269 16.75 -22.69 6.06
N ILE A 270 17.08 -21.85 5.08
CA ILE A 270 17.11 -20.39 5.23
C ILE A 270 15.69 -19.81 5.31
N LEU A 271 14.77 -20.27 4.45
CA LEU A 271 13.36 -19.87 4.50
C LEU A 271 12.70 -20.26 5.84
N GLY A 272 13.12 -21.37 6.46
CA GLY A 272 12.69 -21.77 7.81
C GLY A 272 13.12 -20.80 8.91
N ASP A 273 14.32 -20.22 8.84
CA ASP A 273 14.79 -19.16 9.75
C ASP A 273 14.02 -17.85 9.53
N VAL A 274 13.79 -17.46 8.27
CA VAL A 274 12.95 -16.29 7.91
C VAL A 274 11.52 -16.47 8.44
N ARG A 275 10.90 -17.62 8.20
CA ARG A 275 9.57 -18.01 8.72
C ARG A 275 9.51 -17.94 10.24
N ASP A 276 10.52 -18.46 10.93
CA ASP A 276 10.56 -18.44 12.39
C ASP A 276 10.64 -17.00 12.93
N LYS A 277 11.44 -16.14 12.31
CA LYS A 277 11.50 -14.70 12.65
C LYS A 277 10.19 -13.97 12.33
N LEU A 278 9.49 -14.32 11.24
CA LEU A 278 8.15 -13.78 10.94
C LEU A 278 7.13 -14.19 12.01
N TYR A 279 7.16 -15.45 12.46
CA TYR A 279 6.33 -15.92 13.57
C TYR A 279 6.64 -15.16 14.87
N HIS A 280 7.92 -15.03 15.25
CA HIS A 280 8.32 -14.31 16.45
C HIS A 280 7.96 -12.81 16.36
N THR A 281 8.12 -12.17 15.21
CA THR A 281 7.70 -10.77 14.97
C THR A 281 6.17 -10.60 15.13
N ARG A 282 5.38 -11.55 14.60
CA ARG A 282 3.92 -11.57 14.77
C ARG A 282 3.51 -11.74 16.24
N GLU A 283 4.11 -12.68 16.96
CA GLU A 283 3.79 -12.92 18.36
C GLU A 283 4.25 -11.77 19.27
N ARG A 284 5.39 -11.12 18.99
CA ARG A 284 5.83 -9.90 19.69
C ARG A 284 4.81 -8.78 19.52
N ALA A 285 4.40 -8.48 18.28
CA ALA A 285 3.39 -7.47 18.00
C ALA A 285 2.04 -7.80 18.69
N ARG A 286 1.62 -9.07 18.68
CA ARG A 286 0.40 -9.52 19.37
C ARG A 286 0.49 -9.38 20.89
N GLN A 287 1.63 -9.71 21.50
CA GLN A 287 1.84 -9.56 22.95
C GLN A 287 1.85 -8.08 23.34
N LEU A 288 2.58 -7.22 22.62
CA LEU A 288 2.58 -5.77 22.85
C LEU A 288 1.16 -5.15 22.77
N LEU A 289 0.32 -5.63 21.85
CA LEU A 289 -1.10 -5.24 21.72
C LEU A 289 -2.02 -5.80 22.82
N SER A 290 -1.65 -6.90 23.48
CA SER A 290 -2.50 -7.58 24.48
C SER A 290 -2.13 -7.20 25.91
N ASN A 291 -0.83 -6.97 26.16
CA ASN A 291 -0.21 -6.91 27.47
C ASN A 291 0.62 -5.64 27.69
N GLY A 292 0.86 -4.81 26.66
CA GLY A 292 1.84 -3.73 26.66
C GLY A 292 3.30 -4.18 26.50
N THR A 293 3.65 -5.34 27.05
CA THR A 293 4.99 -5.97 27.02
C THR A 293 5.03 -7.25 26.17
N SER A 294 6.22 -7.82 25.96
CA SER A 294 6.41 -9.09 25.24
C SER A 294 7.58 -9.89 25.78
N ASP A 295 7.40 -11.21 25.90
CA ASP A 295 8.44 -12.18 26.28
C ASP A 295 9.31 -12.62 25.08
N VAL A 296 9.02 -12.12 23.87
CA VAL A 296 9.77 -12.43 22.65
C VAL A 296 10.95 -11.44 22.50
N PRO A 297 12.20 -11.92 22.55
CA PRO A 297 13.38 -11.04 22.46
C PRO A 297 13.43 -10.24 21.15
N GLU A 298 14.05 -9.06 21.21
CA GLU A 298 14.17 -8.10 20.10
C GLU A 298 14.87 -8.76 18.90
N GLU A 299 16.01 -9.39 19.17
CA GLU A 299 16.90 -10.06 18.23
C GLU A 299 16.31 -11.30 17.56
N ALA A 300 15.16 -11.79 18.05
CA ALA A 300 14.39 -12.85 17.43
C ALA A 300 13.38 -12.33 16.38
N THR A 301 13.31 -11.01 16.14
CA THR A 301 12.30 -10.35 15.29
C THR A 301 12.91 -9.43 14.22
N PHE A 302 12.10 -9.02 13.24
CA PHE A 302 12.52 -8.10 12.16
C PHE A 302 12.42 -6.62 12.61
N ASN A 303 13.38 -6.19 13.42
CA ASN A 303 13.40 -4.84 14.01
C ASN A 303 14.68 -4.04 13.70
N ASN A 304 14.50 -2.71 13.69
CA ASN A 304 15.54 -1.69 13.90
C ASN A 304 14.92 -0.71 14.92
N LEU A 305 15.21 -0.88 16.20
CA LEU A 305 14.57 -0.15 17.31
C LEU A 305 15.54 0.11 18.47
N GLU A 306 15.22 1.15 19.24
CA GLU A 306 15.87 1.51 20.52
C GLU A 306 14.82 2.21 21.41
N GLU A 307 14.66 1.77 22.66
CA GLU A 307 13.62 2.27 23.59
C GLU A 307 13.97 3.61 24.28
N THR A 308 12.95 4.39 24.62
CA THR A 308 12.91 5.51 25.61
C THR A 308 11.45 5.71 26.06
N SER A 309 11.17 6.45 27.14
CA SER A 309 9.85 6.45 27.80
C SER A 309 9.42 7.77 28.47
N ASP A 310 8.12 7.86 28.76
CA ASP A 310 7.38 8.72 29.71
C ASP A 310 6.61 9.93 29.09
N PRO A 311 5.26 10.03 29.24
CA PRO A 311 4.42 10.97 28.49
C PRO A 311 3.94 12.23 29.27
N SER A 312 3.65 13.32 28.55
CA SER A 312 2.71 14.36 29.00
C SER A 312 2.10 15.21 27.86
N ALA A 313 0.79 15.05 27.65
CA ALA A 313 -0.12 15.80 26.76
C ALA A 313 -0.09 15.40 25.25
N ASP A 314 -1.30 15.17 24.70
CA ASP A 314 -1.58 14.48 23.41
C ASP A 314 -0.62 14.79 22.25
N VAL A 315 -0.24 16.05 22.05
CA VAL A 315 0.67 16.47 20.98
C VAL A 315 2.10 15.95 21.23
N LEU A 316 2.62 16.10 22.44
CA LEU A 316 3.95 15.61 22.83
C LEU A 316 3.95 14.08 22.92
N ASP A 317 2.90 13.50 23.50
CA ASP A 317 2.68 12.06 23.60
C ASP A 317 2.68 11.38 22.22
N THR A 318 2.15 12.06 21.20
CA THR A 318 2.22 11.62 19.80
C THR A 318 3.65 11.62 19.28
N PHE A 319 4.45 12.64 19.57
CA PHE A 319 5.87 12.65 19.19
C PHE A 319 6.70 11.62 19.98
N HIS A 320 6.35 11.31 21.23
CA HIS A 320 6.95 10.22 21.98
C HIS A 320 6.62 8.85 21.35
N VAL A 321 5.36 8.59 20.95
CA VAL A 321 5.00 7.39 20.17
C VAL A 321 5.72 7.34 18.82
N ILE A 322 6.00 8.47 18.18
CA ILE A 322 6.81 8.55 16.95
C ILE A 322 8.31 8.30 17.22
N ALA A 323 8.83 8.64 18.40
CA ALA A 323 10.21 8.37 18.81
C ALA A 323 10.43 6.92 19.28
N GLU A 324 9.43 6.30 19.93
CA GLU A 324 9.42 4.91 20.39
C GLU A 324 9.32 3.89 19.25
N LEU A 325 8.60 4.22 18.17
CA LEU A 325 8.29 3.28 17.09
C LEU A 325 9.29 3.35 15.93
N PRO A 326 9.49 2.26 15.17
CA PRO A 326 10.50 2.22 14.14
C PRO A 326 10.12 3.14 12.98
N SER A 327 11.11 3.86 12.44
CA SER A 327 10.90 4.92 11.44
C SER A 327 10.26 4.45 10.12
N ASP A 328 10.19 3.13 9.89
CA ASP A 328 9.49 2.52 8.75
C ASP A 328 7.96 2.46 8.92
N SER A 329 7.45 2.72 10.12
CA SER A 329 6.03 2.63 10.47
C SER A 329 5.26 3.93 10.20
N PHE A 330 5.94 4.97 9.70
CA PHE A 330 5.42 6.32 9.49
C PHE A 330 5.77 6.88 8.12
N GLY A 331 4.91 7.75 7.59
CA GLY A 331 5.11 8.42 6.30
C GLY A 331 5.51 9.89 6.43
N ALA A 332 4.54 10.74 6.79
CA ALA A 332 4.68 12.19 6.88
C ALA A 332 3.91 12.70 8.09
N TYR A 333 4.42 13.75 8.73
CA TYR A 333 3.63 14.57 9.65
C TYR A 333 2.93 15.65 8.82
N ILE A 334 1.60 15.63 8.79
CA ILE A 334 0.81 16.60 8.01
C ILE A 334 0.29 17.68 8.96
N ILE A 335 0.41 18.94 8.54
CA ILE A 335 -0.14 20.10 9.26
C ILE A 335 -1.37 20.58 8.51
N SER A 336 -2.57 20.20 8.96
CA SER A 336 -3.84 20.80 8.49
C SER A 336 -3.86 22.31 8.73
N MET A 337 -4.60 23.04 7.90
CA MET A 337 -4.81 24.48 8.03
C MET A 337 -3.51 25.30 8.12
N ALA A 338 -2.45 24.83 7.46
CA ALA A 338 -1.16 25.52 7.44
C ALA A 338 -1.25 26.87 6.71
N THR A 339 -0.53 27.86 7.23
CA THR A 339 -0.55 29.26 6.76
C THR A 339 0.85 29.85 6.59
N SER A 340 1.84 29.35 7.33
CA SER A 340 3.09 30.06 7.55
C SER A 340 4.33 29.15 7.63
N PRO A 341 5.54 29.67 7.34
CA PRO A 341 6.80 28.97 7.60
C PRO A 341 6.98 28.55 9.05
N SER A 342 6.45 29.33 9.99
CA SER A 342 6.50 29.05 11.43
C SER A 342 5.79 27.75 11.80
N ASP A 343 4.70 27.41 11.11
CA ASP A 343 3.89 26.21 11.40
C ASP A 343 4.74 24.95 11.16
N VAL A 344 5.45 24.91 10.03
CA VAL A 344 6.38 23.84 9.65
C VAL A 344 7.58 23.77 10.61
N LEU A 345 8.20 24.92 10.91
CA LEU A 345 9.37 24.98 11.80
C LEU A 345 9.03 24.65 13.26
N ALA A 346 7.79 24.88 13.70
CA ALA A 346 7.32 24.46 15.03
C ALA A 346 7.25 22.93 15.14
N VAL A 347 6.74 22.22 14.12
CA VAL A 347 6.73 20.75 14.12
C VAL A 347 8.15 20.18 14.01
N GLU A 348 9.02 20.76 13.18
CA GLU A 348 10.44 20.36 13.14
C GLU A 348 11.16 20.55 14.49
N LEU A 349 10.83 21.60 15.24
CA LEU A 349 11.31 21.80 16.60
C LEU A 349 10.75 20.74 17.57
N LEU A 350 9.43 20.51 17.57
CA LEU A 350 8.79 19.54 18.46
C LEU A 350 9.32 18.11 18.25
N GLN A 351 9.54 17.68 17.00
CA GLN A 351 10.18 16.40 16.71
C GLN A 351 11.58 16.27 17.32
N ARG A 352 12.35 17.37 17.36
CA ARG A 352 13.69 17.39 17.96
C ARG A 352 13.64 17.33 19.49
N GLU A 353 12.79 18.15 20.11
CA GLU A 353 12.67 18.22 21.58
C GLU A 353 12.06 16.93 22.16
N CYS A 354 11.11 16.29 21.46
CA CYS A 354 10.57 14.97 21.81
C CYS A 354 11.48 13.79 21.37
N HIS A 355 12.73 14.08 20.98
CA HIS A 355 13.80 13.10 20.71
C HIS A 355 13.51 12.10 19.56
N VAL A 356 12.74 12.50 18.54
CA VAL A 356 12.52 11.68 17.35
C VAL A 356 13.82 11.53 16.55
N LYS A 357 14.54 10.42 16.77
CA LYS A 357 15.88 10.14 16.21
C LYS A 357 15.95 10.19 14.67
N ARG A 358 14.82 9.97 13.99
CA ARG A 358 14.65 10.07 12.53
C ARG A 358 13.37 10.87 12.24
N PRO A 359 13.43 12.22 12.29
CA PRO A 359 12.24 13.05 12.23
C PRO A 359 11.54 12.95 10.87
N LEU A 360 10.22 12.82 10.91
CA LEU A 360 9.33 12.65 9.76
C LEU A 360 9.42 13.84 8.82
N ARG A 361 9.08 13.63 7.54
CA ARG A 361 8.88 14.75 6.61
C ARG A 361 7.65 15.55 7.05
N VAL A 362 7.83 16.86 7.27
CA VAL A 362 6.73 17.77 7.63
C VAL A 362 6.09 18.30 6.35
N VAL A 363 4.77 18.18 6.25
CA VAL A 363 3.99 18.52 5.05
C VAL A 363 2.89 19.52 5.42
N PRO A 364 3.01 20.81 5.05
CA PRO A 364 1.93 21.77 5.24
C PRO A 364 0.78 21.50 4.26
N LEU A 365 -0.45 21.47 4.77
CA LEU A 365 -1.67 21.41 3.98
C LEU A 365 -2.31 22.80 3.97
N PHE A 366 -2.20 23.49 2.83
CA PHE A 366 -2.81 24.79 2.59
C PHE A 366 -4.22 24.59 2.03
N GLU A 367 -5.25 25.09 2.71
CA GLU A 367 -6.65 24.72 2.43
C GLU A 367 -7.52 25.87 1.93
N LYS A 368 -7.37 27.08 2.48
CA LYS A 368 -8.17 28.25 2.05
C LYS A 368 -7.53 28.90 0.83
N LEU A 369 -8.33 29.60 0.04
CA LEU A 369 -7.85 30.34 -1.15
C LEU A 369 -6.69 31.30 -0.81
N ALA A 370 -6.78 32.06 0.27
CA ALA A 370 -5.71 32.96 0.70
C ALA A 370 -4.43 32.24 1.13
N ASP A 371 -4.56 31.04 1.74
CA ASP A 371 -3.43 30.22 2.15
C ASP A 371 -2.72 29.65 0.90
N LEU A 372 -3.50 29.20 -0.09
CA LEU A 372 -3.03 28.73 -1.40
C LEU A 372 -2.34 29.84 -2.23
N GLU A 373 -2.88 31.06 -2.21
CA GLU A 373 -2.26 32.24 -2.85
C GLU A 373 -0.93 32.61 -2.17
N ALA A 374 -0.81 32.43 -0.85
CA ALA A 374 0.41 32.68 -0.09
C ALA A 374 1.47 31.57 -0.20
N THR A 375 1.08 30.33 -0.55
CA THR A 375 1.94 29.13 -0.59
C THR A 375 3.31 29.35 -1.26
N PRO A 376 3.43 29.97 -2.45
CA PRO A 376 4.74 30.13 -3.10
C PRO A 376 5.71 30.99 -2.28
N ALA A 377 5.21 32.04 -1.62
CA ALA A 377 6.00 32.92 -0.77
C ALA A 377 6.37 32.24 0.57
N ALA A 378 5.44 31.47 1.15
CA ALA A 378 5.70 30.70 2.37
C ALA A 378 6.80 29.65 2.15
N VAL A 379 6.74 28.88 1.06
CA VAL A 379 7.76 27.84 0.83
C VAL A 379 9.08 28.41 0.29
N ALA A 380 9.06 29.48 -0.49
CA ALA A 380 10.31 30.22 -0.81
C ALA A 380 10.99 30.75 0.46
N ARG A 381 10.21 31.24 1.45
CA ARG A 381 10.76 31.63 2.77
C ARG A 381 11.36 30.43 3.50
N LEU A 382 10.69 29.27 3.54
CA LEU A 382 11.26 28.04 4.12
C LEU A 382 12.58 27.63 3.44
N PHE A 383 12.63 27.65 2.11
CA PHE A 383 13.83 27.26 1.36
C PHE A 383 14.98 28.28 1.48
N SER A 384 14.68 29.53 1.88
CA SER A 384 15.69 30.55 2.25
C SER A 384 16.32 30.36 3.64
N VAL A 385 15.91 29.35 4.42
CA VAL A 385 16.50 29.01 5.72
C VAL A 385 17.45 27.83 5.56
N ASP A 386 18.77 28.07 5.65
CA ASP A 386 19.80 27.05 5.44
C ASP A 386 19.61 25.79 6.29
N TRP A 387 19.21 25.96 7.56
CA TRP A 387 18.90 24.82 8.43
C TRP A 387 17.79 23.93 7.86
N TYR A 388 16.70 24.54 7.38
CA TYR A 388 15.57 23.81 6.82
C TYR A 388 15.95 23.18 5.47
N LYS A 389 16.67 23.90 4.61
CA LYS A 389 17.18 23.39 3.33
C LYS A 389 18.08 22.16 3.51
N ASN A 390 18.97 22.18 4.51
CA ASN A 390 19.80 21.03 4.88
C ASN A 390 19.00 19.87 5.51
N ARG A 391 17.90 20.18 6.22
CA ARG A 391 17.04 19.21 6.92
C ARG A 391 16.11 18.41 6.01
N ILE A 392 15.59 19.03 4.94
CA ILE A 392 14.68 18.39 3.98
C ILE A 392 15.39 17.76 2.78
N ASN A 393 16.72 17.62 2.87
CA ASN A 393 17.61 17.66 1.71
C ASN A 393 17.09 16.89 0.49
N ALA A 394 16.71 17.66 -0.53
CA ALA A 394 16.33 17.21 -1.85
C ALA A 394 14.91 16.53 -1.90
N GLN A 395 13.86 17.02 -2.59
CA GLN A 395 13.70 17.91 -3.77
C GLN A 395 12.12 18.48 -3.82
N GLU A 396 11.14 19.10 -4.64
CA GLU A 396 10.55 19.79 -5.94
C GLU A 396 9.44 20.88 -5.56
N GLU A 397 8.73 21.57 -6.50
CA GLU A 397 7.27 21.26 -6.72
C GLU A 397 6.17 22.10 -6.04
N LEU A 398 6.17 23.42 -5.80
CA LEU A 398 7.16 24.51 -5.82
C LEU A 398 7.91 24.80 -7.13
N VAL A 399 7.49 24.18 -8.23
CA VAL A 399 8.00 24.23 -9.62
C VAL A 399 9.35 24.90 -9.76
N LYS A 400 9.32 26.20 -10.04
CA LYS A 400 10.47 27.02 -10.40
C LYS A 400 11.36 27.32 -9.20
N VAL A 401 10.77 27.57 -8.02
CA VAL A 401 11.51 27.81 -6.76
C VAL A 401 12.34 26.58 -6.42
N ALA A 402 11.78 25.40 -6.63
CA ALA A 402 12.50 24.16 -6.46
C ALA A 402 13.54 23.88 -7.57
N LYS A 403 13.18 24.09 -8.83
CA LYS A 403 14.10 23.92 -9.97
C LYS A 403 15.31 24.86 -9.88
N GLU A 404 15.11 26.04 -9.29
CA GLU A 404 16.13 27.01 -8.88
C GLU A 404 16.97 26.54 -7.68
N TYR A 405 16.35 25.93 -6.66
CA TYR A 405 17.03 25.51 -5.42
C TYR A 405 17.60 24.07 -5.46
N GLY A 406 17.29 23.27 -6.49
CA GLY A 406 17.82 21.92 -6.79
C GLY A 406 16.96 20.71 -6.35
N VAL A 407 15.65 20.69 -6.66
CA VAL A 407 14.59 20.03 -5.84
C VAL A 407 13.48 19.42 -6.85
N LYS A 408 12.73 18.25 -7.01
CA LYS A 408 12.15 16.81 -6.63
C LYS A 408 11.25 16.34 -5.38
N LEU A 409 9.92 16.51 -5.39
CA LEU A 409 8.87 16.54 -4.32
C LEU A 409 7.56 16.08 -4.94
N THR A 410 6.93 15.13 -4.27
CA THR A 410 5.62 14.63 -4.66
C THR A 410 4.52 15.61 -4.26
N MET A 411 3.70 16.05 -5.20
CA MET A 411 2.42 16.68 -4.87
C MET A 411 1.51 15.64 -4.21
N PHE A 412 0.93 15.98 -3.05
CA PHE A 412 0.00 15.10 -2.36
C PHE A 412 -1.45 15.53 -2.61
N HIS A 413 -2.14 14.80 -3.48
CA HIS A 413 -3.53 15.06 -3.82
C HIS A 413 -4.47 14.55 -2.70
N GLY A 414 -5.15 15.50 -2.04
CA GLY A 414 -6.17 15.26 -1.02
C GLY A 414 -7.47 14.66 -1.57
N ARG A 415 -8.49 14.54 -0.69
CA ARG A 415 -9.83 14.02 -1.05
C ARG A 415 -10.58 15.01 -1.96
N GLY A 416 -11.53 14.52 -2.76
CA GLY A 416 -12.46 15.32 -3.58
C GLY A 416 -11.90 15.80 -4.93
N GLY A 417 -10.58 15.84 -5.09
CA GLY A 417 -9.93 16.16 -6.36
C GLY A 417 -10.25 15.16 -7.49
N THR A 418 -10.12 15.57 -8.74
CA THR A 418 -10.38 14.71 -9.92
C THR A 418 -9.51 13.44 -9.94
N VAL A 419 -8.27 13.55 -9.47
CA VAL A 419 -7.29 12.45 -9.33
C VAL A 419 -7.72 11.41 -8.28
N GLY A 420 -8.57 11.77 -7.31
CA GLY A 420 -9.03 10.86 -6.25
C GLY A 420 -10.27 10.03 -6.58
N ARG A 421 -10.82 10.15 -7.81
CA ARG A 421 -12.15 9.60 -8.16
C ARG A 421 -12.17 8.10 -8.46
N GLY A 422 -11.02 7.49 -8.71
CA GLY A 422 -10.92 6.08 -9.13
C GLY A 422 -11.33 5.85 -10.59
N GLY A 423 -11.07 4.64 -11.09
CA GLY A 423 -11.38 4.21 -12.46
C GLY A 423 -10.75 5.08 -13.57
N GLY A 424 -11.20 4.85 -14.81
CA GLY A 424 -10.68 5.51 -16.01
C GLY A 424 -10.58 7.04 -15.96
N PRO A 425 -11.56 7.80 -15.38
CA PRO A 425 -11.44 9.27 -15.29
C PRO A 425 -10.20 9.77 -14.52
N THR A 426 -9.60 8.92 -13.68
CA THR A 426 -8.37 9.23 -12.96
C THR A 426 -7.16 9.33 -13.90
N HIS A 427 -7.13 8.56 -14.99
CA HIS A 427 -6.01 8.56 -15.94
C HIS A 427 -5.91 9.91 -16.66
N LEU A 428 -6.98 10.41 -17.28
CA LEU A 428 -6.99 11.76 -17.84
C LEU A 428 -6.80 12.85 -16.76
N ALA A 429 -7.28 12.67 -15.53
CA ALA A 429 -7.05 13.62 -14.44
C ALA A 429 -5.56 13.74 -14.02
N ILE A 430 -4.79 12.66 -14.15
CA ILE A 430 -3.32 12.67 -13.97
C ILE A 430 -2.65 13.34 -15.17
N LEU A 431 -3.06 13.01 -16.39
CA LEU A 431 -2.53 13.65 -17.61
C LEU A 431 -2.87 15.15 -17.72
N SER A 432 -3.90 15.62 -17.01
CA SER A 432 -4.29 17.03 -16.95
C SER A 432 -3.62 17.81 -15.81
N GLN A 433 -2.67 17.23 -15.07
CA GLN A 433 -1.86 18.02 -14.14
C GLN A 433 -0.95 19.00 -14.91
N PRO A 434 -0.51 20.12 -14.31
CA PRO A 434 0.41 21.04 -14.97
C PRO A 434 1.74 20.34 -15.32
N PRO A 435 2.45 20.78 -16.38
CA PRO A 435 3.76 20.23 -16.72
C PRO A 435 4.75 20.27 -15.55
N ASP A 436 5.66 19.31 -15.54
CA ASP A 436 6.65 19.00 -14.49
C ASP A 436 6.08 18.52 -13.12
N THR A 437 4.85 18.86 -12.69
CA THR A 437 4.38 18.65 -11.29
C THR A 437 4.14 17.20 -10.81
N ILE A 438 4.65 16.19 -11.53
CA ILE A 438 4.61 14.77 -11.12
C ILE A 438 6.01 14.17 -11.14
N ASN A 439 6.78 14.35 -12.22
CA ASN A 439 8.21 13.97 -12.33
C ASN A 439 8.60 12.58 -11.76
N GLY A 440 7.72 11.58 -11.95
CA GLY A 440 7.91 10.24 -11.38
C GLY A 440 7.63 10.13 -9.87
N SER A 441 6.73 10.94 -9.31
CA SER A 441 6.29 10.81 -7.92
C SER A 441 4.85 11.31 -7.73
N LEU A 442 3.89 10.40 -7.81
CA LEU A 442 2.47 10.69 -7.59
C LEU A 442 2.05 10.22 -6.20
N ARG A 443 1.44 11.10 -5.39
CA ARG A 443 0.83 10.71 -4.12
C ARG A 443 -0.64 11.12 -4.10
N VAL A 444 -1.54 10.16 -3.91
CA VAL A 444 -2.99 10.39 -4.02
C VAL A 444 -3.76 9.73 -2.88
N THR A 445 -4.75 10.47 -2.37
CA THR A 445 -5.68 9.97 -1.36
C THR A 445 -6.73 9.05 -1.97
N VAL A 446 -6.69 7.76 -1.63
CA VAL A 446 -7.77 6.81 -1.92
C VAL A 446 -8.88 7.00 -0.89
N GLN A 447 -9.95 7.67 -1.33
CA GLN A 447 -11.16 7.87 -0.53
C GLN A 447 -11.80 6.54 -0.12
N GLY A 448 -12.34 6.45 1.09
CA GLY A 448 -12.80 5.18 1.67
C GLY A 448 -13.96 4.53 0.91
N GLU A 449 -14.81 5.37 0.31
CA GLU A 449 -15.91 5.02 -0.59
C GLU A 449 -15.43 4.57 -2.00
N VAL A 450 -14.25 5.02 -2.44
CA VAL A 450 -13.62 4.62 -3.72
C VAL A 450 -12.83 3.31 -3.57
N LYS A 451 -12.54 2.84 -2.35
CA LYS A 451 -11.81 1.59 -2.09
C LYS A 451 -12.42 0.34 -2.74
N GLN A 452 -13.70 0.37 -3.14
CA GLN A 452 -14.30 -0.69 -3.95
C GLN A 452 -13.58 -0.95 -5.29
N SER A 453 -12.77 0.00 -5.81
CA SER A 453 -11.85 -0.25 -6.93
C SER A 453 -10.85 -1.38 -6.66
N PHE A 454 -10.45 -1.60 -5.40
CA PHE A 454 -9.63 -2.75 -5.00
C PHE A 454 -10.46 -3.97 -4.59
N GLY A 455 -11.78 -3.94 -4.78
CA GLY A 455 -12.70 -4.98 -4.32
C GLY A 455 -12.66 -6.27 -5.13
N GLU A 456 -12.13 -6.25 -6.36
CA GLU A 456 -12.16 -7.34 -7.36
C GLU A 456 -10.79 -7.41 -8.09
N GLU A 457 -10.38 -8.59 -8.58
CA GLU A 457 -9.03 -8.87 -9.07
C GLU A 457 -8.62 -8.25 -10.42
N HIS A 458 -9.57 -7.87 -11.27
CA HIS A 458 -9.35 -7.24 -12.57
C HIS A 458 -9.50 -5.71 -12.47
N LEU A 459 -10.30 -5.22 -11.54
CA LEU A 459 -10.41 -3.79 -11.18
C LEU A 459 -9.23 -3.30 -10.32
N CYS A 460 -8.60 -4.21 -9.56
CA CYS A 460 -7.38 -3.96 -8.77
C CYS A 460 -6.07 -4.02 -9.61
N PHE A 461 -6.14 -4.35 -10.90
CA PHE A 461 -4.99 -4.61 -11.78
C PHE A 461 -4.86 -3.54 -12.88
#